data_AF-A0A2C9L0U6-F1
#
_entry.id   AF-A0A2C9L0U6-F1
#
_cell.length_a   1.000
_cell.length_b   1.000
_cell.length_c   1.000
_cell.angle_alpha   90.00
_cell.angle_beta   90.00
_cell.angle_gamma   90.00
#
_symmetry.space_group_name_H-M   'P 1'
#
loop_
_entity.id
_entity.type
_entity.pdbx_description
1 polymer ?
#
loop_
_entity_poly.entity_id
_entity_poly.type
_entity_poly.pdbx_seq_one_letter_code
_entity_poly.pdbx_strand_id
1 'polypeptide(L)'
;KNPDNVEEATAQFRLVQQAYEVLSDPQERAWYDKHREAILRGGLGGGDKYDDESLDLFQYFNSTCYSGFGDDDKGFYAVYRKVFETLAEEDYVYMPDRKKDEEFPKFGDPESDYDEV
;
A
#
# COMPACT_ATOMS: atom_id res chain seq x y z
N LYS A 1 -23.54 -10.24 -14.52
CA LYS A 1 -23.37 -10.74 -13.14
C LYS A 1 -22.88 -12.18 -13.27
N ASN A 2 -21.73 -12.52 -12.69
CA ASN A 2 -21.14 -13.87 -12.69
C ASN A 2 -21.39 -14.52 -11.31
N PRO A 3 -22.57 -15.12 -11.06
CA PRO A 3 -22.89 -15.71 -9.76
C PRO A 3 -22.04 -16.95 -9.45
N ASP A 4 -21.52 -17.64 -10.47
CA ASP A 4 -20.73 -18.86 -10.30
C ASP A 4 -19.24 -18.58 -10.03
N ASN A 5 -18.83 -17.31 -10.08
CA ASN A 5 -17.43 -16.91 -9.89
C ASN A 5 -17.34 -15.55 -9.18
N VAL A 6 -17.84 -15.53 -7.94
CA VAL A 6 -18.01 -14.31 -7.14
C VAL A 6 -16.66 -13.68 -6.77
N GLU A 7 -15.64 -14.49 -6.48
CA GLU A 7 -14.31 -14.00 -6.11
C GLU A 7 -13.63 -13.28 -7.28
N GLU A 8 -13.53 -13.93 -8.45
CA GLU A 8 -12.93 -13.31 -9.63
C GLU A 8 -13.74 -12.09 -10.09
N ALA A 9 -15.08 -12.18 -10.07
CA ALA A 9 -15.93 -11.05 -10.40
C ALA A 9 -15.73 -9.86 -9.45
N THR A 10 -15.51 -10.12 -8.16
CA THR A 10 -15.24 -9.07 -7.17
C THR A 10 -13.88 -8.42 -7.41
N ALA A 11 -12.84 -9.20 -7.70
CA ALA A 11 -11.52 -8.68 -8.04
C ALA A 11 -11.55 -7.80 -9.30
N GLN A 12 -12.19 -8.28 -10.37
CA GLN A 12 -12.34 -7.53 -11.62
C GLN A 12 -13.19 -6.26 -11.43
N PHE A 13 -14.24 -6.33 -10.62
CA PHE A 13 -15.07 -5.16 -10.32
C PHE A 13 -14.28 -4.07 -9.59
N ARG A 14 -13.47 -4.44 -8.59
CA ARG A 14 -12.58 -3.49 -7.90
C ARG A 14 -11.60 -2.83 -8.88
N LEU A 15 -10.98 -3.62 -9.75
CA LEU A 15 -10.04 -3.10 -10.76
C LEU A 15 -10.71 -2.08 -11.68
N VAL A 16 -11.92 -2.39 -12.18
CA VAL A 16 -12.69 -1.48 -13.04
C VAL A 16 -13.11 -0.22 -12.29
N GLN A 17 -13.54 -0.34 -11.02
CA GLN A 17 -13.93 0.80 -10.20
C GLN A 17 -12.76 1.76 -10.01
N GLN A 18 -11.56 1.26 -9.70
CA GLN A 18 -10.38 2.11 -9.55
C GLN A 18 -9.95 2.77 -10.85
N ALA A 19 -9.94 2.03 -11.96
CA ALA A 19 -9.65 2.60 -13.27
C ALA A 19 -10.64 3.73 -13.59
N TYR A 20 -11.89 3.58 -13.19
CA TYR A 20 -12.89 4.63 -13.32
C TYR A 20 -12.58 5.85 -12.44
N GLU A 21 -12.27 5.68 -11.16
CA GLU A 21 -11.91 6.77 -10.24
C GLU A 21 -10.79 7.64 -10.84
N VAL A 22 -9.68 7.02 -11.26
CA VAL A 22 -8.51 7.72 -11.83
C VAL A 22 -8.78 8.34 -13.20
N LEU A 23 -9.49 7.64 -14.09
CA LEU A 23 -9.68 8.10 -15.47
C LEU A 23 -10.87 9.05 -15.64
N SER A 24 -11.79 9.09 -14.67
CA SER A 24 -12.96 9.95 -14.70
C SER A 24 -12.67 11.38 -14.22
N ASP A 25 -11.72 11.57 -13.28
CA ASP A 25 -11.25 12.89 -12.87
C ASP A 25 -10.18 13.42 -13.85
N PRO A 26 -10.41 14.57 -14.53
CA PRO A 26 -9.43 15.17 -15.42
C PRO A 26 -8.06 15.47 -14.76
N GLN A 27 -8.03 15.78 -13.47
CA GLN A 27 -6.79 16.06 -12.73
C GLN A 27 -6.01 14.78 -12.47
N GLU A 28 -6.66 13.75 -11.93
CA GLU A 28 -6.02 12.45 -11.68
C GLU A 28 -5.57 11.79 -12.98
N ARG A 29 -6.38 11.89 -14.04
CA ARG A 29 -6.01 11.41 -15.38
C ARG A 29 -4.80 12.12 -15.94
N ALA A 30 -4.75 13.46 -15.86
CA ALA A 30 -3.60 14.21 -16.34
C ALA A 30 -2.33 13.86 -15.56
N TRP A 31 -2.46 13.61 -14.26
CA TRP A 31 -1.36 13.15 -13.43
C TRP A 31 -0.93 11.73 -13.79
N TYR A 32 -1.86 10.80 -14.02
CA TYR A 32 -1.58 9.45 -14.49
C TYR A 32 -0.85 9.48 -15.84
N ASP A 33 -1.36 10.21 -16.82
CA ASP A 33 -0.76 10.29 -18.16
C ASP A 33 0.67 10.88 -18.10
N LYS A 34 0.90 11.87 -17.23
CA LYS A 34 2.23 12.48 -17.02
C LYS A 34 3.23 11.52 -16.36
N HIS A 35 2.78 10.64 -15.48
CA HIS A 35 3.65 9.76 -14.70
C HIS A 35 3.58 8.28 -15.10
N ARG A 36 2.78 7.94 -16.11
CA ARG A 36 2.52 6.57 -16.58
C ARG A 36 3.79 5.79 -16.85
N GLU A 37 4.77 6.40 -17.53
CA GLU A 37 6.01 5.69 -17.85
C GLU A 37 6.91 5.44 -16.63
N ALA A 38 6.82 6.25 -15.58
CA ALA A 38 7.55 6.02 -14.33
C ALA A 38 6.89 4.88 -13.54
N ILE A 39 5.57 4.91 -13.41
CA ILE A 39 4.77 3.84 -12.78
C ILE A 39 5.06 2.49 -13.45
N LEU A 40 5.05 2.44 -14.79
CA LEU A 40 5.31 1.20 -15.54
C LEU A 40 6.76 0.69 -15.47
N ARG A 41 7.72 1.55 -15.10
CA ARG A 41 9.14 1.19 -14.93
C ARG A 41 9.51 0.79 -13.50
N GLY A 42 8.54 0.73 -12.59
CA GLY A 42 8.76 0.30 -11.21
C GLY A 42 8.73 1.44 -10.19
N GLY A 43 8.03 2.54 -10.46
CA GLY A 43 7.66 3.51 -9.43
C GLY A 43 7.98 4.97 -9.76
N LEU A 44 7.33 5.88 -9.03
CA LEU A 44 7.58 7.33 -9.09
C LEU A 44 8.90 7.73 -8.43
N GLY A 45 9.57 6.80 -7.74
CA GLY A 45 10.91 6.97 -7.16
C GLY A 45 12.06 6.79 -8.16
N GLY A 46 11.79 6.41 -9.41
CA GLY A 46 12.83 6.11 -10.42
C GLY A 46 13.30 7.31 -11.26
N GLY A 47 13.07 8.54 -10.79
CA GLY A 47 13.50 9.77 -11.46
C GLY A 47 14.58 10.48 -10.64
N ASP A 48 15.82 10.44 -11.14
CA ASP A 48 17.04 11.04 -10.59
C ASP A 48 17.80 10.23 -9.54
N LYS A 49 18.80 9.47 -10.02
CA LYS A 49 20.17 9.29 -9.45
C LYS A 49 20.36 9.05 -7.94
N TYR A 50 19.33 8.64 -7.22
CA TYR A 50 19.43 8.13 -5.88
C TYR A 50 18.91 6.69 -5.94
N ASP A 51 19.82 5.74 -5.71
CA ASP A 51 19.45 4.36 -5.42
C ASP A 51 18.89 4.39 -4.00
N ASP A 52 17.63 4.83 -3.90
CA ASP A 52 16.92 4.86 -2.64
C ASP A 52 16.38 3.44 -2.42
N GLU A 53 17.08 2.67 -1.59
CA GLU A 53 16.66 1.33 -1.17
C GLU A 53 15.40 1.37 -0.27
N SER A 54 14.80 2.56 -0.08
CA SER A 54 13.58 2.77 0.71
C SER A 54 12.34 2.15 0.07
N LEU A 55 11.36 1.86 0.92
CA LEU A 55 10.07 1.32 0.50
C LEU A 55 9.30 2.28 -0.42
N ASP A 56 9.04 1.88 -1.67
CA ASP A 56 8.11 2.63 -2.55
C ASP A 56 6.67 2.54 -2.00
N LEU A 57 6.22 3.61 -1.35
CA LEU A 57 4.89 3.72 -0.76
C LEU A 57 3.78 3.82 -1.79
N PHE A 58 4.09 4.22 -3.01
CA PHE A 58 3.07 4.51 -4.02
C PHE A 58 2.24 3.27 -4.38
N GLN A 59 2.85 2.09 -4.37
CA GLN A 59 2.16 0.82 -4.63
C GLN A 59 1.08 0.51 -3.58
N TYR A 60 1.22 1.03 -2.36
CA TYR A 60 0.28 0.81 -1.25
C TYR A 60 -0.83 1.86 -1.16
N PHE A 61 -0.81 2.89 -2.02
CA PHE A 61 -1.92 3.86 -2.12
C PHE A 61 -3.11 3.31 -2.89
N ASN A 62 -2.92 2.21 -3.60
CA ASN A 62 -3.96 1.56 -4.37
C ASN A 62 -4.56 0.38 -3.60
N SER A 63 -5.89 0.31 -3.49
CA SER A 63 -6.59 -0.78 -2.77
C SER A 63 -6.53 -2.16 -3.43
N THR A 64 -5.72 -2.34 -4.49
CA THR A 64 -5.37 -3.64 -5.07
C THR A 64 -4.13 -4.23 -4.41
N CYS A 65 -3.39 -3.47 -3.60
CA CYS A 65 -2.23 -3.98 -2.88
C CYS A 65 -2.58 -5.02 -1.82
N TYR A 66 -3.86 -5.10 -1.42
CA TYR A 66 -4.39 -6.11 -0.51
C TYR A 66 -5.71 -6.70 -1.03
N SER A 67 -6.10 -7.85 -0.48
CA SER A 67 -7.33 -8.56 -0.81
C SER A 67 -8.06 -9.01 0.45
N GLY A 68 -9.15 -8.31 0.79
CA GLY A 68 -9.93 -8.60 1.97
C GLY A 68 -9.33 -8.01 3.25
N PHE A 69 -10.03 -8.20 4.36
CA PHE A 69 -9.67 -7.66 5.68
C PHE A 69 -9.32 -8.76 6.68
N GLY A 70 -9.02 -9.97 6.20
CA GLY A 70 -8.44 -11.01 7.03
C GLY A 70 -6.95 -10.76 7.30
N ASP A 71 -6.36 -11.62 8.11
CA ASP A 71 -4.92 -11.64 8.38
C ASP A 71 -4.20 -12.72 7.56
N ASP A 72 -4.74 -13.03 6.37
CA ASP A 72 -4.02 -13.85 5.39
C ASP A 72 -2.87 -13.05 4.76
N ASP A 73 -1.90 -13.73 4.13
CA ASP A 73 -0.69 -13.10 3.57
C ASP A 73 -0.95 -11.93 2.60
N LYS A 74 -2.16 -11.83 2.04
CA LYS A 74 -2.58 -10.77 1.11
C LYS A 74 -3.66 -9.87 1.70
N GLY A 75 -4.10 -10.12 2.92
CA GLY A 75 -5.13 -9.36 3.61
C GLY A 75 -4.63 -7.97 4.01
N PHE A 76 -5.57 -7.05 4.24
CA PHE A 76 -5.28 -5.67 4.60
C PHE A 76 -4.28 -5.56 5.75
N TYR A 77 -4.50 -6.31 6.83
CA TYR A 77 -3.67 -6.22 8.03
C TYR A 77 -2.25 -6.75 7.79
N ALA A 78 -2.10 -7.89 7.13
CA ALA A 78 -0.78 -8.43 6.80
C ALA A 78 0.02 -7.49 5.88
N VAL A 79 -0.62 -6.94 4.84
CA VAL A 79 0.03 -6.03 3.89
C VAL A 79 0.50 -4.75 4.58
N TYR A 80 -0.37 -4.06 5.31
CA TYR A 80 0.01 -2.80 5.94
C TYR A 80 0.88 -2.99 7.19
N ARG A 81 0.71 -4.08 7.95
CA ARG A 81 1.65 -4.41 9.05
C ARG A 81 3.08 -4.49 8.54
N LYS A 82 3.30 -5.19 7.42
CA LYS A 82 4.62 -5.27 6.80
C LYS A 82 5.16 -3.91 6.35
N VAL A 83 4.30 -3.08 5.75
CA VAL A 83 4.68 -1.71 5.33
C VAL A 83 5.16 -0.89 6.52
N PHE A 84 4.37 -0.83 7.60
CA PHE A 84 4.71 -0.06 8.79
C PHE A 84 5.93 -0.63 9.52
N GLU A 85 6.10 -1.94 9.57
CA GLU A 85 7.30 -2.58 10.13
C GLU A 85 8.55 -2.21 9.34
N THR A 86 8.50 -2.26 8.00
CA THR A 86 9.63 -1.84 7.15
C THR A 86 9.98 -0.36 7.37
N LEU A 87 8.97 0.53 7.41
CA LEU A 87 9.21 1.95 7.70
C LEU A 87 9.82 2.17 9.08
N ALA A 88 9.31 1.48 10.11
CA ALA A 88 9.85 1.58 11.45
C ALA A 88 11.31 1.09 11.50
N GLU A 89 11.65 0.02 10.80
CA GLU A 89 13.02 -0.48 10.67
C GLU A 89 13.95 0.52 10.00
N GLU A 90 13.51 1.15 8.90
CA GLU A 90 14.24 2.22 8.21
C GLU A 90 14.48 3.41 9.16
N ASP A 91 13.45 3.86 9.88
CA ASP A 91 13.54 4.97 10.84
C ASP A 91 14.44 4.66 12.04
N TYR A 92 14.41 3.41 12.53
CA TYR A 92 15.22 2.96 13.67
C TYR A 92 16.73 3.06 13.41
N VAL A 93 17.19 3.00 12.16
CA VAL A 93 18.60 3.22 11.79
C VAL A 93 19.07 4.62 12.21
N TYR A 94 18.16 5.60 12.21
CA TYR A 94 18.44 6.98 12.59
C TYR A 94 18.20 7.26 14.08
N MET A 95 17.78 6.25 14.85
CA MET A 95 17.54 6.33 16.29
C MET A 95 18.42 5.32 17.07
N PRO A 96 19.75 5.53 17.12
CA PRO A 96 20.66 4.58 17.76
C PRO A 96 20.54 4.52 19.28
N ASP A 97 20.11 5.61 19.92
CA ASP A 97 19.95 5.73 21.38
C ASP A 97 18.51 5.45 21.86
N ARG A 98 17.66 4.88 20.99
CA ARG A 98 16.25 4.66 21.29
C ARG A 98 16.06 3.81 22.54
N LYS A 99 15.10 4.22 23.37
CA LYS A 99 14.66 3.42 24.51
C LYS A 99 13.53 2.49 24.10
N LYS A 100 13.31 1.44 24.89
CA LYS A 100 12.21 0.49 24.67
C LYS A 100 10.84 1.18 24.66
N ASP A 101 10.69 2.25 25.44
CA ASP A 101 9.46 3.04 25.54
C ASP A 101 9.26 3.98 24.33
N GLU A 102 10.22 4.03 23.40
CA GLU A 102 10.21 4.81 22.16
C GLU A 102 10.04 3.88 20.94
N GLU A 103 9.65 2.62 21.13
CA GLU A 103 9.30 1.70 20.04
C GLU A 103 8.00 2.19 19.35
N PHE A 104 8.02 2.25 18.02
CA PHE A 104 6.84 2.53 17.23
C PHE A 104 5.76 1.47 17.48
N PRO A 105 4.48 1.88 17.59
CA PRO A 105 3.39 0.94 17.76
C PRO A 105 3.29 0.00 16.56
N LYS A 106 2.80 -1.21 16.81
CA LYS A 106 2.50 -2.15 15.73
C LYS A 106 1.19 -1.77 15.06
N PHE A 107 1.07 -2.09 13.77
CA PHE A 107 -0.15 -1.83 13.01
C PHE A 107 -1.40 -2.55 13.54
N GLY A 108 -1.21 -3.68 14.24
CA GLY A 108 -2.32 -4.51 14.74
C GLY A 108 -2.84 -5.50 13.71
N ASP A 109 -3.93 -6.16 14.07
CA ASP A 109 -4.61 -7.25 13.36
C ASP A 109 -6.15 -7.08 13.44
N PRO A 110 -6.95 -7.95 12.80
CA PRO A 110 -8.41 -7.82 12.84
C PRO A 110 -9.05 -7.92 14.22
N GLU A 111 -8.34 -8.44 15.22
CA GLU A 111 -8.80 -8.65 16.60
C GLU A 111 -8.22 -7.63 17.58
N SER A 112 -7.29 -6.77 17.12
CA SER A 112 -6.64 -5.77 17.96
C SER A 112 -7.64 -4.72 18.44
N ASP A 113 -7.54 -4.37 19.73
CA ASP A 113 -8.39 -3.35 20.33
C ASP A 113 -7.96 -1.95 19.88
N TYR A 114 -8.92 -1.07 19.64
CA TYR A 114 -8.65 0.29 19.16
C TYR A 114 -7.81 1.12 20.12
N ASP A 115 -7.88 0.86 21.42
CA ASP A 115 -7.08 1.58 22.42
C ASP A 115 -5.64 1.04 22.53
N GLU A 116 -5.33 -0.10 21.90
CA GLU A 116 -4.03 -0.76 21.91
C GLU A 116 -3.19 -0.55 20.63
N VAL A 117 -3.74 0.11 19.60
CA VAL A 117 -3.08 0.40 18.31
C VAL A 117 -3.07 1.88 17.92
#